data_AF-A0A354CWT2-F1
#
_entry.id   AF-A0A354CWT2-F1
#
_cell.length_a   1.000
_cell.length_b   1.000
_cell.length_c   1.000
_cell.angle_alpha   90.00
_cell.angle_beta   90.00
_cell.angle_gamma   90.00
#
_symmetry.space_group_name_H-M   'P 1'
#
loop_
_entity.id
_entity.type
_entity.pdbx_description
1 polymer ?
#
loop_
_entity_poly.entity_id
_entity_poly.type
_entity_poly.pdbx_seq_one_letter_code
_entity_poly.pdbx_strand_id
1 'polypeptide(L)'
;CAACHGLGGRGNGPSAATLVDNWGRPTRPKDLTEGWSYRGGNRPRDIVARMLTGIDGTPMPSYAEAVSTDDAWQLAYYVRSLQRDIASTMIAHARRLEGPLPEDPDDPRWQEAPRADARLRAVVDTQGQINAPQTVTRLSVWVLHNGEAMGLRLMWNDTSDDRGTPADALAVAL
;
A
#
# COMPACT_ATOMS: atom_id res chain seq x y z
N CYS A 1 3.23 -4.14 16.77
CA CYS A 1 3.95 -4.10 15.47
C CYS A 1 3.47 -5.18 14.50
N ALA A 2 4.01 -6.40 14.51
CA ALA A 2 3.68 -7.43 13.52
C ALA A 2 2.23 -7.98 13.60
N ALA A 3 1.64 -8.03 14.80
CA ALA A 3 0.26 -8.50 14.97
C ALA A 3 -0.77 -7.71 14.14
N CYS A 4 -0.55 -6.40 13.96
CA CYS A 4 -1.41 -5.54 13.16
C CYS A 4 -0.80 -5.24 11.78
N HIS A 5 0.49 -4.90 11.72
CA HIS A 5 1.13 -4.47 10.47
C HIS A 5 1.68 -5.63 9.62
N GLY A 6 1.72 -6.86 10.13
CA GLY A 6 2.37 -7.99 9.46
C GLY A 6 3.90 -7.94 9.55
N LEU A 7 4.57 -9.05 9.22
CA LEU A 7 6.03 -9.14 9.24
C LEU A 7 6.69 -8.23 8.19
N GLY A 8 6.08 -8.12 7.01
CA GLY A 8 6.53 -7.22 5.95
C GLY A 8 6.06 -5.77 6.11
N GLY A 9 5.37 -5.44 7.21
CA GLY A 9 4.81 -4.11 7.42
C GLY A 9 3.62 -3.76 6.52
N ARG A 10 3.06 -4.71 5.75
CA ARG A 10 2.05 -4.44 4.71
C ARG A 10 0.64 -4.13 5.22
N GLY A 11 0.42 -4.09 6.53
CA GLY A 11 -0.91 -3.86 7.12
C GLY A 11 -1.81 -5.10 7.12
N ASN A 12 -1.23 -6.28 6.95
CA ASN A 12 -1.92 -7.57 6.84
C ASN A 12 -1.61 -8.52 8.02
N GLY A 13 -1.36 -7.97 9.21
CA GLY A 13 -1.18 -8.79 10.41
C GLY A 13 -2.46 -9.54 10.79
N PRO A 14 -2.37 -10.63 11.57
CA PRO A 14 -3.54 -11.45 11.94
C PRO A 14 -4.66 -10.68 12.64
N SER A 15 -4.36 -9.57 13.31
CA SER A 15 -5.36 -8.72 13.96
C SER A 15 -5.91 -7.62 13.03
N ALA A 16 -5.30 -7.38 11.86
CA ALA A 16 -5.57 -6.19 11.04
C ALA A 16 -7.05 -6.04 10.64
N ALA A 17 -7.74 -7.14 10.35
CA ALA A 17 -9.12 -7.14 9.88
C ALA A 17 -10.16 -6.88 10.98
N THR A 18 -9.80 -7.09 12.24
CA THR A 18 -10.74 -7.00 13.38
C THR A 18 -10.64 -5.66 14.11
N LEU A 19 -9.78 -4.75 13.66
CA LEU A 19 -9.52 -3.48 14.33
C LEU A 19 -10.66 -2.48 14.07
N VAL A 20 -11.11 -1.83 15.14
CA VAL A 20 -12.12 -0.77 15.11
C VAL A 20 -11.61 0.48 15.81
N ASP A 21 -11.98 1.65 15.33
CA ASP A 21 -11.74 2.90 16.04
C ASP A 21 -12.63 3.05 17.29
N ASN A 22 -12.42 4.12 18.06
CA ASN A 22 -13.22 4.40 19.26
C ASN A 22 -14.70 4.73 18.97
N TRP A 23 -15.09 4.92 17.71
CA TRP A 23 -16.48 5.06 17.26
C TRP A 23 -17.06 3.73 16.75
N GLY A 24 -16.33 2.62 16.90
CA GLY A 24 -16.75 1.29 16.45
C GLY A 24 -16.67 1.09 14.95
N ARG A 25 -15.98 1.97 14.21
CA ARG A 25 -15.85 1.85 12.75
C ARG A 25 -14.61 1.01 12.41
N PRO A 26 -14.68 0.12 11.40
CA PRO A 26 -13.51 -0.64 10.98
C PRO A 26 -12.36 0.28 10.57
N THR A 27 -11.16 0.00 11.07
CA THR A 27 -9.94 0.75 10.77
C THR A 27 -8.81 -0.20 10.44
N ARG A 28 -8.06 0.07 9.37
CA ARG A 28 -6.96 -0.79 8.92
C ARG A 28 -5.61 -0.17 9.31
N PRO A 29 -4.64 -0.98 9.79
CA PRO A 29 -3.27 -0.51 9.96
C PRO A 29 -2.73 0.01 8.63
N LYS A 30 -1.88 1.04 8.69
CA LYS A 30 -1.20 1.52 7.47
C LYS A 30 -0.19 0.48 6.97
N ASP A 31 -0.10 0.36 5.65
CA ASP A 31 1.02 -0.27 4.98
C ASP A 31 2.27 0.59 5.22
N LEU A 32 3.20 0.04 5.98
CA LEU A 32 4.44 0.67 6.38
C LEU A 32 5.47 0.76 5.23
N THR A 33 5.24 0.05 4.13
CA THR A 33 6.02 0.21 2.90
C THR A 33 5.63 1.49 2.16
N GLU A 34 4.44 2.02 2.40
CA GLU A 34 3.90 3.23 1.77
C GLU A 34 4.09 4.45 2.67
N GLY A 35 5.35 4.83 2.94
CA GLY A 35 5.67 5.94 3.85
C GLY A 35 4.95 7.26 3.51
N TRP A 36 4.69 7.54 2.23
CA TRP A 36 3.92 8.72 1.79
C TRP A 36 2.48 8.75 2.32
N SER A 37 1.92 7.62 2.78
CA SER A 37 0.55 7.50 3.27
C SER A 37 0.40 7.85 4.75
N TYR A 38 1.51 8.08 5.46
CA TYR A 38 1.52 8.32 6.90
C TYR A 38 0.97 9.72 7.20
N ARG A 39 -0.08 9.78 8.04
CA ARG A 39 -0.67 11.06 8.45
C ARG A 39 0.28 11.91 9.31
N GLY A 40 1.18 11.27 10.05
CA GLY A 40 2.10 11.91 10.99
C GLY A 40 3.48 12.25 10.43
N GLY A 41 3.74 12.00 9.14
CA GLY A 41 5.08 12.06 8.54
C GLY A 41 5.82 10.71 8.56
N ASN A 42 6.80 10.56 7.67
CA ASN A 42 7.48 9.29 7.39
C ASN A 42 8.97 9.26 7.75
N ARG A 43 9.48 10.31 8.39
CA ARG A 43 10.87 10.35 8.86
C ARG A 43 10.98 9.54 10.15
N PRO A 44 12.17 8.99 10.48
CA PRO A 44 12.36 8.23 11.71
C PRO A 44 11.82 8.92 12.97
N ARG A 45 12.07 10.22 13.14
CA ARG A 45 11.51 11.00 14.26
C ARG A 45 9.98 11.03 14.34
N ASP A 46 9.32 11.05 13.19
CA ASP A 46 7.86 11.09 13.11
C ASP A 46 7.29 9.71 13.50
N ILE A 47 7.99 8.64 13.09
CA ILE A 47 7.65 7.24 13.42
C ILE A 47 7.87 6.96 14.92
N VAL A 48 8.99 7.41 15.49
CA VAL A 48 9.25 7.34 16.94
C VAL A 48 8.13 8.03 17.71
N ALA A 49 7.76 9.24 17.30
CA ALA A 49 6.67 9.97 17.94
C ALA A 49 5.38 9.15 17.96
N ARG A 50 4.98 8.52 16.84
CA ARG A 50 3.77 7.67 16.81
C ARG A 50 3.87 6.40 17.64
N MET A 51 5.04 5.75 17.70
CA MET A 51 5.22 4.57 18.54
C MET A 51 5.13 4.91 20.02
N LEU A 52 5.76 6.00 20.46
CA LEU A 52 5.81 6.38 21.87
C LEU A 52 4.54 7.10 22.34
N THR A 53 3.81 7.79 21.45
CA THR A 53 2.55 8.47 21.84
C THR A 53 1.31 7.62 21.58
N GLY A 54 1.39 6.65 20.67
CA GLY A 54 0.20 6.04 20.08
C GLY A 54 -0.53 7.00 19.14
N ILE A 55 -1.71 6.58 18.70
CA ILE A 55 -2.61 7.38 17.86
C ILE A 55 -4.02 7.35 18.48
N ASP A 56 -4.40 8.46 19.10
CA ASP A 56 -5.69 8.61 19.76
C ASP A 56 -6.87 8.28 18.83
N GLY A 57 -7.87 7.60 19.41
CA GLY A 57 -9.05 7.13 18.70
C GLY A 57 -8.82 5.88 17.84
N THR A 58 -7.59 5.38 17.71
CA THR A 58 -7.29 4.15 16.99
C THR A 58 -6.80 3.04 17.93
N PRO A 59 -6.78 1.77 17.48
CA PRO A 59 -6.16 0.67 18.23
C PRO A 59 -4.63 0.70 18.33
N MET A 60 -3.95 1.74 17.85
CA MET A 60 -2.49 1.86 17.94
C MET A 60 -2.11 2.49 19.29
N PRO A 61 -1.67 1.71 20.30
CA PRO A 61 -1.40 2.23 21.62
C PRO A 61 -0.06 2.97 21.65
N SER A 62 0.20 3.66 22.77
CA SER A 62 1.56 4.04 23.15
C SER A 62 2.35 2.78 23.54
N TYR A 63 3.61 2.74 23.12
CA TYR A 63 4.58 1.72 23.51
C TYR A 63 5.68 2.29 24.43
N ALA A 64 5.50 3.49 25.00
CA ALA A 64 6.52 4.14 25.82
C ALA A 64 6.94 3.32 27.05
N GLU A 65 6.02 2.55 27.63
CA GLU A 65 6.29 1.66 28.78
C GLU A 65 6.84 0.28 28.36
N ALA A 66 6.78 -0.06 27.07
CA ALA A 66 7.13 -1.38 26.55
C ALA A 66 8.42 -1.39 25.71
N VAL A 67 8.85 -0.22 25.23
CA VAL A 67 9.96 -0.07 24.29
C VAL A 67 10.84 1.09 24.76
N SER A 68 12.14 0.84 24.92
CA SER A 68 13.10 1.89 25.27
C SER A 68 13.20 2.94 24.15
N THR A 69 13.65 4.16 24.47
CA THR A 69 13.86 5.20 23.44
C THR A 69 14.81 4.74 22.35
N ASP A 70 15.88 4.02 22.70
CA ASP A 70 16.87 3.52 21.74
C ASP A 70 16.27 2.45 20.82
N ASP A 71 15.51 1.50 21.38
CA ASP A 71 14.80 0.49 20.58
C ASP A 71 13.74 1.13 19.68
N ALA A 72 13.05 2.18 20.14
CA ALA A 72 12.10 2.92 19.33
C ALA A 72 12.79 3.57 18.11
N TRP A 73 13.98 4.12 18.27
CA TRP A 73 14.77 4.63 17.14
C TRP A 73 15.19 3.52 16.19
N GLN A 74 15.68 2.38 16.70
CA GLN A 74 16.05 1.23 15.87
C GLN A 74 14.85 0.71 15.06
N LEU A 75 13.69 0.58 15.69
CA LEU A 75 12.44 0.21 15.03
C LEU A 75 12.02 1.25 13.99
N ALA A 76 12.19 2.54 14.27
CA ALA A 76 11.86 3.59 13.31
C ALA A 76 12.76 3.54 12.06
N TYR A 77 14.05 3.23 12.23
CA TYR A 77 14.96 3.01 11.10
C TYR A 77 14.60 1.75 10.32
N TYR A 78 14.22 0.66 11.01
CA TYR A 78 13.71 -0.53 10.35
C TYR A 78 12.45 -0.24 9.54
N VAL A 79 11.45 0.42 10.13
CA VAL A 79 10.23 0.84 9.41
C VAL A 79 10.57 1.76 8.24
N ARG A 80 11.55 2.65 8.38
CA ARG A 80 12.02 3.49 7.28
C ARG A 80 12.66 2.66 6.15
N SER A 81 13.36 1.58 6.47
CA SER A 81 13.99 0.69 5.47
C SER A 81 12.98 -0.10 4.65
N LEU A 82 11.75 -0.29 5.16
CA LEU A 82 10.66 -0.94 4.43
C LEU A 82 10.01 0.00 3.40
N GLN A 83 10.20 1.31 3.52
CA GLN A 83 9.50 2.29 2.69
C GLN A 83 10.01 2.24 1.25
N ARG A 84 9.07 2.20 0.30
CA ARG A 84 9.35 2.35 -1.13
C ARG A 84 9.17 3.81 -1.54
N ASP A 85 9.79 4.19 -2.66
CA ASP A 85 9.51 5.46 -3.31
C ASP A 85 8.19 5.41 -4.09
N ILE A 86 7.65 6.60 -4.39
CA ILE A 86 6.41 6.77 -5.14
C ILE A 86 6.67 7.48 -6.47
N ALA A 87 6.15 6.92 -7.56
CA ALA A 87 6.19 7.49 -8.90
C ALA A 87 4.82 8.08 -9.23
N SER A 88 4.41 9.10 -8.46
CA SER A 88 3.04 9.63 -8.52
C SER A 88 2.80 10.39 -9.83
N THR A 89 2.05 9.78 -10.74
CA THR A 89 1.63 10.38 -12.02
C THR A 89 0.29 9.75 -12.45
N MET A 90 -0.48 10.51 -13.24
CA MET A 90 -1.70 10.00 -13.88
C MET A 90 -1.44 9.52 -15.31
N ILE A 91 -0.20 9.67 -15.81
CA ILE A 91 0.19 9.31 -17.18
C ILE A 91 1.18 8.16 -17.10
N ALA A 92 0.82 7.02 -17.68
CA ALA A 92 1.73 5.91 -17.89
C ALA A 92 2.37 6.02 -19.28
N HIS A 93 3.69 6.23 -19.33
CA HIS A 93 4.41 6.32 -20.59
C HIS A 93 4.75 4.93 -21.10
N ALA A 94 4.30 4.62 -22.32
CA ALA A 94 4.63 3.37 -22.99
C ALA A 94 6.09 3.38 -23.45
N ARG A 95 6.82 2.30 -23.14
CA ARG A 95 8.18 2.08 -23.63
C ARG A 95 8.15 1.06 -24.78
N ARG A 96 8.81 1.40 -25.89
CA ARG A 96 8.98 0.46 -27.00
C ARG A 96 10.02 -0.61 -26.65
N LEU A 97 9.66 -1.87 -26.87
CA LEU A 97 10.53 -3.04 -26.81
C LEU A 97 10.74 -3.61 -28.22
N GLU A 98 11.92 -4.16 -28.50
CA GLU A 98 12.14 -4.97 -29.69
C GLU A 98 11.77 -6.44 -29.41
N GLY A 99 11.00 -7.06 -30.30
CA GLY A 99 10.59 -8.46 -30.15
C GLY A 99 9.27 -8.67 -29.38
N PRO A 100 9.05 -9.87 -28.82
CA PRO A 100 7.81 -10.23 -28.15
C PRO A 100 7.67 -9.54 -26.79
N LEU A 101 6.44 -9.13 -26.46
CA LEU A 101 6.11 -8.60 -25.14
C LEU A 101 6.21 -9.68 -24.05
N PRO A 102 6.50 -9.32 -22.80
CA PRO A 102 6.46 -10.27 -21.69
C PRO A 102 5.04 -10.79 -21.43
N GLU A 103 4.91 -12.10 -21.23
CA GLU A 103 3.66 -12.73 -20.76
C GLU A 103 3.66 -12.91 -19.23
N ASP A 104 4.84 -13.11 -18.64
CA ASP A 104 5.00 -13.24 -17.20
C ASP A 104 4.99 -11.84 -16.54
N PRO A 105 4.12 -11.58 -15.54
CA PRO A 105 4.15 -10.33 -14.79
C PRO A 105 5.46 -10.11 -14.02
N ASP A 106 6.25 -11.13 -13.73
CA ASP A 106 7.52 -11.01 -13.02
C ASP A 106 8.73 -10.90 -13.96
N ASP A 107 8.51 -10.84 -15.27
CA ASP A 107 9.58 -10.63 -16.25
C ASP A 107 10.31 -9.28 -16.00
N PRO A 108 11.64 -9.27 -15.86
CA PRO A 108 12.39 -8.08 -15.54
C PRO A 108 12.29 -6.98 -16.61
N ARG A 109 11.93 -7.32 -17.85
CA ARG A 109 11.73 -6.34 -18.94
C ARG A 109 10.65 -5.30 -18.62
N TRP A 110 9.71 -5.61 -17.73
CA TRP A 110 8.75 -4.62 -17.24
C TRP A 110 9.41 -3.41 -16.58
N GLN A 111 10.59 -3.57 -15.99
CA GLN A 111 11.34 -2.49 -15.35
C GLN A 111 12.01 -1.53 -16.35
N GLU A 112 12.01 -1.86 -17.65
CA GLU A 112 12.47 -0.93 -18.70
C GLU A 112 11.47 0.21 -18.95
N ALA A 113 10.19 0.00 -18.59
CA ALA A 113 9.18 1.05 -18.65
C ALA A 113 9.16 1.87 -17.35
N PRO A 114 8.91 3.19 -17.42
CA PRO A 114 8.69 3.97 -16.21
C PRO A 114 7.42 3.50 -15.49
N ARG A 115 7.52 3.33 -14.17
CA ARG A 115 6.36 3.04 -13.31
C ARG A 115 5.49 4.28 -13.16
N ALA A 116 4.18 4.12 -13.32
CA ALA A 116 3.18 5.12 -12.97
C ALA A 116 2.34 4.65 -11.79
N ASP A 117 2.37 5.39 -10.67
CA ASP A 117 1.55 5.09 -9.49
C ASP A 117 0.31 5.99 -9.45
N ALA A 118 -0.82 5.45 -9.93
CA ALA A 118 -2.10 6.13 -9.93
C ALA A 118 -2.81 5.96 -8.58
N ARG A 119 -3.26 7.09 -7.99
CA ARG A 119 -4.04 7.05 -6.75
C ARG A 119 -5.46 6.59 -7.04
N LEU A 120 -5.91 5.57 -6.33
CA LEU A 120 -7.30 5.15 -6.33
C LEU A 120 -8.07 5.87 -5.23
N ARG A 121 -9.35 6.15 -5.50
CA ARG A 121 -10.28 6.75 -4.54
C ARG A 121 -11.51 5.86 -4.41
N ALA A 122 -12.17 5.98 -3.26
CA ALA A 122 -13.36 5.20 -3.01
C ALA A 122 -14.42 5.64 -4.01
N VAL A 123 -15.03 4.66 -4.68
CA VAL A 123 -16.16 4.92 -5.55
C VAL A 123 -17.39 4.99 -4.67
N VAL A 124 -18.25 5.99 -4.94
CA VAL A 124 -19.60 6.03 -4.40
C VAL A 124 -20.43 5.09 -5.25
N ASP A 125 -21.01 4.06 -4.65
CA ASP A 125 -21.83 3.11 -5.37
C ASP A 125 -23.15 3.73 -5.85
N THR A 126 -23.94 2.96 -6.61
CA THR A 126 -25.23 3.43 -7.14
C THR A 126 -26.27 3.75 -6.05
N GLN A 127 -26.01 3.36 -4.80
CA GLN A 127 -26.84 3.63 -3.63
C GLN A 127 -26.31 4.81 -2.80
N GLY A 128 -25.28 5.51 -3.28
CA GLY A 128 -24.67 6.65 -2.59
C GLY A 128 -23.74 6.26 -1.44
N GLN A 129 -23.40 4.97 -1.30
CA GLN A 129 -22.55 4.48 -0.21
C GLN A 129 -21.08 4.49 -0.62
N ILE A 130 -20.20 4.74 0.35
CA ILE A 130 -18.76 4.65 0.19
C ILE A 130 -18.30 3.33 0.83
N ASN A 131 -17.64 2.49 0.05
CA ASN A 131 -16.95 1.32 0.59
C ASN A 131 -15.73 1.78 1.41
N ALA A 132 -15.87 1.72 2.74
CA ALA A 132 -14.85 2.11 3.70
C ALA A 132 -14.64 1.02 4.77
N PRO A 133 -13.40 0.81 5.23
CA PRO A 133 -12.17 1.44 4.77
C PRO A 133 -11.72 0.87 3.41
N GLN A 134 -11.17 1.73 2.55
CA GLN A 134 -10.55 1.27 1.30
C GLN A 134 -9.35 0.37 1.61
N THR A 135 -9.31 -0.82 1.02
CA THR A 135 -8.19 -1.76 1.13
C THR A 135 -7.12 -1.49 0.08
N VAL A 136 -7.54 -1.17 -1.15
CA VAL A 136 -6.64 -0.80 -2.26
C VAL A 136 -6.70 0.70 -2.50
N THR A 137 -5.55 1.38 -2.43
CA THR A 137 -5.48 2.85 -2.56
C THR A 137 -4.61 3.33 -3.72
N ARG A 138 -3.94 2.42 -4.42
CA ARG A 138 -2.99 2.75 -5.47
C ARG A 138 -2.83 1.58 -6.45
N LEU A 139 -2.73 1.93 -7.72
CA LEU A 139 -2.43 1.02 -8.82
C LEU A 139 -1.10 1.47 -9.45
N SER A 140 -0.11 0.58 -9.46
CA SER A 140 1.13 0.75 -10.19
C SER A 140 0.98 0.15 -11.58
N VAL A 141 1.36 0.91 -12.60
CA VAL A 141 1.23 0.55 -14.01
C VAL A 141 2.57 0.67 -14.72
N TRP A 142 2.90 -0.33 -15.53
CA TRP A 142 3.96 -0.29 -16.53
C TRP A 142 3.38 -0.61 -17.89
N VAL A 143 3.85 0.07 -18.92
CA VAL A 143 3.33 -0.09 -20.28
C VAL A 143 4.49 -0.35 -21.23
N LEU A 144 4.45 -1.50 -21.91
CA LEU A 144 5.37 -1.87 -22.98
C LEU A 144 4.60 -1.99 -24.30
N HIS A 145 5.24 -1.70 -25.42
CA HIS A 145 4.67 -1.96 -26.75
C HIS A 145 5.77 -2.35 -27.75
N ASN A 146 5.45 -3.13 -28.78
CA ASN A 146 6.42 -3.51 -29.82
C ASN A 146 6.13 -2.86 -31.20
N GLY A 147 5.03 -2.10 -31.28
CA GLY A 147 4.54 -1.46 -32.51
C GLY A 147 3.31 -2.14 -33.12
N GLU A 148 3.04 -3.38 -32.71
CA GLU A 148 1.86 -4.16 -33.15
C GLU A 148 0.90 -4.42 -31.98
N ALA A 149 1.44 -4.61 -30.77
CA ALA A 149 0.69 -4.83 -29.56
C ALA A 149 1.20 -3.97 -28.39
N MET A 150 0.37 -3.84 -27.36
CA MET A 150 0.68 -3.21 -26.09
C MET A 150 0.43 -4.20 -24.95
N GLY A 151 1.34 -4.23 -23.98
CA GLY A 151 1.20 -4.96 -22.73
C GLY A 151 1.11 -4.00 -21.56
N LEU A 152 0.20 -4.29 -20.63
CA LEU A 152 0.07 -3.57 -19.36
C LEU A 152 0.42 -4.53 -18.22
N ARG A 153 1.39 -4.13 -17.38
CA ARG A 153 1.59 -4.76 -16.08
C ARG A 153 0.93 -3.89 -15.02
N LEU A 154 0.06 -4.52 -14.24
CA LEU A 154 -0.74 -3.89 -13.20
C LEU A 154 -0.37 -4.52 -11.86
N MET A 155 -0.14 -3.69 -10.85
CA MET A 155 0.21 -4.15 -9.50
C MET A 155 -0.47 -3.27 -8.47
N TRP A 156 -1.07 -3.89 -7.46
CA TRP A 156 -1.64 -3.18 -6.31
C TRP A 156 -1.22 -3.88 -5.02
N ASN A 157 -1.29 -3.16 -3.90
CA ASN A 157 -1.18 -3.77 -2.59
C ASN A 157 -2.58 -4.17 -2.14
N ASP A 158 -2.81 -5.48 -2.05
CA ASP A 158 -3.97 -6.02 -1.36
C ASP A 158 -3.59 -6.43 0.07
N THR A 159 -4.37 -5.94 1.03
CA THR A 159 -4.16 -6.18 2.47
C THR A 159 -5.19 -7.12 3.06
N SER A 160 -6.23 -7.47 2.31
CA SER A 160 -7.28 -8.39 2.76
C SER A 160 -6.98 -9.86 2.37
N ASP A 161 -6.19 -10.09 1.30
CA ASP A 161 -5.80 -11.41 0.75
C ASP A 161 -7.04 -12.28 0.50
N ASP A 162 -8.03 -11.67 -0.14
CA ASP A 162 -9.36 -12.21 -0.35
C ASP A 162 -9.35 -13.20 -1.53
N ARG A 163 -8.81 -14.40 -1.34
CA ARG A 163 -8.83 -15.46 -2.38
C ARG A 163 -10.19 -16.15 -2.54
N GLY A 164 -11.21 -15.61 -1.88
CA GLY A 164 -12.57 -16.15 -1.82
C GLY A 164 -13.47 -15.67 -2.95
N THR A 165 -14.79 -15.76 -2.74
CA THR A 165 -15.80 -15.21 -3.65
C THR A 165 -16.57 -14.11 -2.94
N PRO A 166 -16.67 -12.88 -3.51
CA PRO A 166 -16.09 -12.46 -4.78
C PRO A 166 -14.56 -12.37 -4.70
N ALA A 167 -13.89 -12.74 -5.80
CA ALA A 167 -12.45 -12.62 -5.92
C ALA A 167 -12.05 -11.16 -6.14
N ASP A 168 -10.80 -10.84 -5.84
CA ASP A 168 -10.18 -9.57 -6.25
C ASP A 168 -10.35 -9.35 -7.76
N ALA A 169 -10.75 -8.15 -8.12
CA ALA A 169 -10.98 -7.78 -9.52
C ALA A 169 -10.47 -6.37 -9.81
N LEU A 170 -9.95 -6.20 -11.02
CA LEU A 170 -9.57 -4.92 -11.61
C LEU A 170 -10.23 -4.81 -12.98
N ALA A 171 -10.87 -3.67 -13.23
CA ALA A 171 -11.43 -3.34 -14.54
C ALA A 171 -10.65 -2.17 -15.15
N VAL A 172 -10.23 -2.32 -16.40
CA VAL A 172 -9.61 -1.27 -17.20
C VAL A 172 -10.56 -0.93 -18.34
N ALA A 173 -10.98 0.33 -18.42
CA ALA A 173 -11.74 0.87 -19.55
C ALA A 173 -10.77 1.61 -20.47
N LEU A 174 -10.68 1.16 -21.73
CA LEU A 174 -9.82 1.73 -22.78
C LEU A 174 -10.67 2.35 -23.89
#